data_AF-E7RM85-F1
#
_entry.id   AF-E7RM85-F1
#
_cell.length_a   1.000
_cell.length_b   1.000
_cell.length_c   1.000
_cell.angle_alpha   90.00
_cell.angle_beta   90.00
_cell.angle_gamma   90.00
#
_symmetry.space_group_name_H-M   'P 1'
#
loop_
_entity.id
_entity.type
_entity.pdbx_description
1 polymer ?
#
loop_
_entity_poly.entity_id
_entity_poly.type
_entity_poly.pdbx_seq_one_letter_code
_entity_poly.pdbx_strand_id
1 'polypeptide(L)'
;MNRLLIIISVLFFALTTSAQTDVSAVYGTYDGNLYTEIGKPATTTGTPKKVKIEVAKGTKENTVNLTIQNFVYGILQFKDITLDNVGVTLSNDGCTFAKVTEKEVEVETKNGLSLYLFISLDDTKSYVKDGKMWLDMKIRYTTTYIYSIFNGNKVVTGIDLPVASEQTKDMKYYDLSGRRVVKPHKGIYIVNGKKIIIR
;
A
#
# COMPACT_ATOMS: atom_id res chain seq x y z
N MET A 1 36.34 31.14 -57.41
CA MET A 1 37.02 30.39 -56.34
C MET A 1 36.15 30.45 -55.10
N ASN A 2 35.58 29.31 -54.73
CA ASN A 2 34.59 29.10 -53.67
C ASN A 2 35.12 29.48 -52.29
N ARG A 3 34.30 30.11 -51.44
CA ARG A 3 34.24 29.78 -49.99
C ARG A 3 32.81 29.95 -49.46
N LEU A 4 32.17 28.80 -49.28
CA LEU A 4 30.87 28.56 -48.66
C LEU A 4 31.00 28.79 -47.14
N LEU A 5 30.20 29.70 -46.56
CA LEU A 5 30.04 29.84 -45.11
C LEU A 5 28.89 28.95 -44.65
N ILE A 6 29.20 27.83 -44.00
CA ILE A 6 28.22 26.95 -43.36
C ILE A 6 28.03 27.44 -41.92
N ILE A 7 26.81 27.89 -41.60
CA ILE A 7 26.34 28.14 -40.24
C ILE A 7 25.96 26.79 -39.64
N ILE A 8 26.67 26.33 -38.62
CA ILE A 8 26.29 25.15 -37.82
C ILE A 8 25.47 25.65 -36.63
N SER A 9 24.16 25.57 -36.72
CA SER A 9 23.25 25.69 -35.58
C SER A 9 23.20 24.35 -34.84
N VAL A 10 23.90 24.26 -33.71
CA VAL A 10 23.82 23.10 -32.80
C VAL A 10 22.47 23.16 -32.08
N LEU A 11 21.51 22.34 -32.52
CA LEU A 11 20.28 22.08 -31.77
C LEU A 11 20.66 21.24 -30.53
N PHE A 12 20.75 21.87 -29.36
CA PHE A 12 20.76 21.17 -28.08
C PHE A 12 19.35 20.65 -27.80
N PHE A 13 19.07 19.39 -28.14
CA PHE A 13 17.95 18.67 -27.55
C PHE A 13 18.29 18.42 -26.07
N ALA A 14 17.79 19.27 -25.19
CA ALA A 14 17.78 18.98 -23.77
C ALA A 14 16.84 17.78 -23.55
N LEU A 15 17.42 16.57 -23.48
CA LEU A 15 16.73 15.41 -22.95
C LEU A 15 16.45 15.70 -21.48
N THR A 16 15.22 16.09 -21.17
CA THR A 16 14.76 16.16 -19.79
C THR A 16 14.59 14.73 -19.29
N THR A 17 15.65 14.16 -18.71
CA THR A 17 15.53 12.98 -17.86
C THR A 17 14.77 13.41 -16.62
N SER A 18 13.46 13.17 -16.55
CA SER A 18 12.74 13.25 -15.29
C SER A 18 13.32 12.20 -14.36
N ALA A 19 13.87 12.62 -13.22
CA ALA A 19 14.30 11.69 -12.18
C ALA A 19 13.11 10.83 -11.76
N GLN A 20 13.27 9.51 -11.79
CA GLN A 20 12.27 8.58 -11.31
C GLN A 20 12.05 8.82 -9.81
N THR A 21 10.81 9.09 -9.42
CA THR A 21 10.45 9.22 -8.02
C THR A 21 10.27 7.82 -7.43
N ASP A 22 11.04 7.49 -6.40
CA ASP A 22 10.88 6.21 -5.71
C ASP A 22 9.60 6.23 -4.85
N VAL A 23 8.56 5.57 -5.35
CA VAL A 23 7.28 5.40 -4.64
C VAL A 23 7.29 4.19 -3.69
N SER A 24 8.43 3.58 -3.41
CA SER A 24 8.51 2.38 -2.56
C SER A 24 8.01 2.58 -1.13
N ALA A 25 8.03 3.83 -0.63
CA ALA A 25 7.53 4.17 0.70
C ALA A 25 6.06 3.78 0.92
N VAL A 26 5.24 3.74 -0.14
CA VAL A 26 3.81 3.39 -0.04
C VAL A 26 3.55 1.88 -0.10
N TYR A 27 4.53 1.07 -0.53
CA TYR A 27 4.37 -0.37 -0.70
C TYR A 27 4.09 -1.10 0.61
N GLY A 28 3.41 -2.24 0.50
CA GLY A 28 3.07 -3.12 1.60
C GLY A 28 1.56 -3.29 1.78
N THR A 29 1.18 -3.94 2.87
CA THR A 29 -0.22 -4.25 3.17
C THR A 29 -0.79 -3.25 4.16
N TYR A 30 -2.03 -2.84 3.96
CA TYR A 30 -2.83 -2.03 4.87
C TYR A 30 -4.03 -2.86 5.31
N ASP A 31 -4.18 -3.06 6.62
CA ASP A 31 -5.32 -3.76 7.21
C ASP A 31 -6.30 -2.72 7.76
N GLY A 32 -7.58 -2.87 7.41
CA GLY A 32 -8.54 -1.82 7.66
C GLY A 32 -10.00 -2.22 7.57
N ASN A 33 -10.83 -1.19 7.72
CA ASN A 33 -12.26 -1.25 7.64
C ASN A 33 -12.71 -0.75 6.27
N LEU A 34 -13.59 -1.51 5.62
CA LEU A 34 -14.30 -1.11 4.42
C LEU A 34 -15.78 -0.88 4.77
N TYR A 35 -16.23 0.34 4.56
CA TYR A 35 -17.62 0.74 4.69
C TYR A 35 -18.22 0.80 3.28
N THR A 36 -19.38 0.19 3.08
CA THR A 36 -20.02 0.13 1.75
C THR A 36 -21.49 0.52 1.83
N GLU A 37 -21.93 1.33 0.87
CA GLU A 37 -23.33 1.72 0.70
C GLU A 37 -23.75 1.52 -0.77
N ILE A 38 -25.02 1.19 -0.99
CA ILE A 38 -25.58 0.94 -2.33
C ILE A 38 -26.41 2.15 -2.75
N GLY A 39 -26.18 2.67 -3.96
CA GLY A 39 -26.99 3.73 -4.57
C GLY A 39 -26.83 5.13 -3.95
N LYS A 40 -26.01 5.29 -2.91
CA LYS A 40 -25.67 6.57 -2.29
C LYS A 40 -24.20 6.56 -1.81
N PRO A 41 -23.55 7.73 -1.67
CA PRO A 41 -22.20 7.82 -1.12
C PRO A 41 -22.08 7.11 0.23
N ALA A 42 -21.00 6.36 0.41
CA ALA A 42 -20.71 5.71 1.67
C ALA A 42 -20.28 6.73 2.74
N THR A 43 -20.50 6.36 3.99
CA THR A 43 -19.99 7.05 5.17
C THR A 43 -19.17 6.07 6.00
N THR A 44 -18.42 6.56 6.98
CA THR A 44 -17.70 5.71 7.95
C THR A 44 -18.56 5.30 9.14
N THR A 45 -19.90 5.34 8.98
CA THR A 45 -20.86 4.96 10.01
C THR A 45 -21.42 3.57 9.71
N GLY A 46 -21.66 2.76 10.73
CA GLY A 46 -22.18 1.39 10.59
C GLY A 46 -21.11 0.32 10.80
N THR A 47 -21.45 -0.93 10.47
CA THR A 47 -20.56 -2.09 10.68
C THR A 47 -19.66 -2.27 9.46
N PRO A 48 -18.33 -2.05 9.57
CA PRO A 48 -17.43 -2.26 8.46
C PRO A 48 -17.13 -3.75 8.24
N LYS A 49 -16.71 -4.08 7.02
CA LYS A 49 -16.04 -5.35 6.72
C LYS A 49 -14.53 -5.18 6.85
N LYS A 50 -13.85 -6.21 7.35
CA LYS A 50 -12.39 -6.24 7.37
C LYS A 50 -11.86 -6.64 6.00
N VAL A 51 -11.00 -5.80 5.43
CA VAL A 51 -10.32 -6.04 4.16
C VAL A 51 -8.86 -5.66 4.28
N LYS A 52 -8.04 -6.17 3.37
CA LYS A 52 -6.65 -5.75 3.23
C LYS A 52 -6.46 -5.10 1.87
N ILE A 53 -5.69 -4.03 1.84
CA ILE A 53 -5.21 -3.42 0.61
C ILE A 53 -3.71 -3.69 0.51
N GLU A 54 -3.30 -4.41 -0.51
CA GLU A 54 -1.88 -4.56 -0.84
C GLU A 54 -1.49 -3.53 -1.90
N VAL A 55 -0.38 -2.82 -1.65
CA VAL A 55 0.22 -1.87 -2.57
C VAL A 55 1.53 -2.47 -3.08
N ALA A 56 1.57 -2.73 -4.38
CA ALA A 56 2.75 -3.25 -5.07
C ALA A 56 3.21 -2.30 -6.18
N LYS A 57 4.45 -2.48 -6.65
CA LYS A 57 5.01 -1.69 -7.75
C LYS A 57 4.18 -1.88 -9.04
N GLY A 58 3.79 -0.79 -9.69
CA GLY A 58 3.17 -0.81 -11.00
C GLY A 58 4.20 -1.04 -12.12
N THR A 59 3.71 -1.35 -13.33
CA THR A 59 4.57 -1.53 -14.51
C THR A 59 4.96 -0.20 -15.18
N LYS A 60 4.31 0.91 -14.81
CA LYS A 60 4.61 2.26 -15.30
C LYS A 60 5.31 3.10 -14.22
N GLU A 61 6.08 4.09 -14.66
CA GLU A 61 6.70 5.06 -13.76
C GLU A 61 5.67 5.76 -12.87
N ASN A 62 6.02 5.98 -11.60
CA ASN A 62 5.17 6.64 -10.61
C ASN A 62 3.77 6.01 -10.47
N THR A 63 3.67 4.69 -10.65
CA THR A 63 2.42 3.95 -10.46
C THR A 63 2.54 2.78 -9.50
N VAL A 64 1.41 2.39 -8.92
CA VAL A 64 1.25 1.22 -8.06
C VAL A 64 0.08 0.35 -8.50
N ASN A 65 0.12 -0.92 -8.14
CA ASN A 65 -1.03 -1.80 -8.20
C ASN A 65 -1.68 -1.82 -6.81
N LEU A 66 -2.99 -1.58 -6.76
CA LEU A 66 -3.79 -1.66 -5.54
C LEU A 66 -4.61 -2.95 -5.58
N THR A 67 -4.31 -3.90 -4.71
CA THR A 67 -5.03 -5.17 -4.62
C THR A 67 -5.94 -5.18 -3.40
N ILE A 68 -7.25 -5.29 -3.63
CA ILE A 68 -8.27 -5.43 -2.59
C ILE A 68 -8.46 -6.93 -2.30
N GLN A 69 -8.17 -7.33 -1.08
CA GLN A 69 -8.31 -8.71 -0.63
C GLN A 69 -9.56 -8.89 0.24
N ASN A 70 -10.18 -10.07 0.16
CA ASN A 70 -11.38 -10.44 0.90
C ASN A 70 -12.59 -9.50 0.68
N PHE A 71 -12.72 -8.93 -0.51
CA PHE A 71 -13.91 -8.18 -0.88
C PHE A 71 -15.13 -9.11 -1.00
N VAL A 72 -16.25 -8.68 -0.42
CA VAL A 72 -17.51 -9.45 -0.43
C VAL A 72 -18.67 -8.50 -0.72
N TYR A 73 -19.48 -8.83 -1.71
CA TYR A 73 -20.71 -8.11 -2.04
C TYR A 73 -21.88 -9.09 -2.20
N GLY A 74 -22.94 -8.88 -1.41
CA GLY A 74 -24.04 -9.85 -1.31
C GLY A 74 -23.51 -11.24 -0.95
N ILE A 75 -23.84 -12.23 -1.78
CA ILE A 75 -23.36 -13.61 -1.67
C ILE A 75 -22.01 -13.85 -2.37
N LEU A 76 -21.52 -12.88 -3.14
CA LEU A 76 -20.30 -13.03 -3.93
C LEU A 76 -19.08 -12.75 -3.05
N GLN A 77 -18.22 -13.75 -2.93
CA GLN A 77 -16.89 -13.61 -2.36
C GLN A 77 -15.88 -13.55 -3.48
N PHE A 78 -15.15 -12.46 -3.59
CA PHE A 78 -14.19 -12.25 -4.65
C PHE A 78 -12.84 -12.88 -4.30
N LYS A 79 -12.11 -13.35 -5.30
CA LYS A 79 -10.65 -13.41 -5.22
C LYS A 79 -10.10 -11.98 -5.16
N ASP A 80 -8.78 -11.86 -5.10
CA ASP A 80 -8.12 -10.57 -5.08
C ASP A 80 -8.51 -9.72 -6.30
N ILE A 81 -8.85 -8.46 -6.05
CA ILE A 81 -9.26 -7.50 -7.09
C ILE A 81 -8.14 -6.48 -7.23
N THR A 82 -7.47 -6.46 -8.38
CA THR A 82 -6.32 -5.56 -8.59
C THR A 82 -6.66 -4.42 -9.54
N LEU A 83 -6.40 -3.20 -9.08
CA LEU A 83 -6.40 -2.00 -9.89
C LEU A 83 -4.95 -1.67 -10.29
N ASP A 84 -4.58 -2.02 -11.52
CA ASP A 84 -3.19 -1.84 -11.96
C ASP A 84 -2.82 -0.39 -12.27
N ASN A 85 -1.55 -0.05 -12.11
CA ASN A 85 -0.94 1.19 -12.60
C ASN A 85 -1.69 2.47 -12.17
N VAL A 86 -2.15 2.53 -10.92
CA VAL A 86 -2.70 3.73 -10.30
C VAL A 86 -1.57 4.74 -10.09
N GLY A 87 -1.70 5.94 -10.66
CA GLY A 87 -0.71 7.00 -10.50
C GLY A 87 -0.55 7.42 -9.05
N VAL A 88 0.66 7.79 -8.66
CA VAL A 88 1.00 8.24 -7.31
C VAL A 88 1.74 9.56 -7.38
N THR A 89 1.28 10.52 -6.58
CA THR A 89 1.98 11.77 -6.34
C THR A 89 2.47 11.77 -4.89
N LEU A 90 3.79 11.82 -4.69
CA LEU A 90 4.37 11.87 -3.35
C LEU A 90 4.28 13.28 -2.75
N SER A 91 4.11 13.34 -1.43
CA SER A 91 4.31 14.52 -0.58
C SER A 91 5.33 14.21 0.51
N ASN A 92 5.75 15.23 1.27
CA ASN A 92 6.73 15.06 2.36
C ASN A 92 6.26 14.10 3.46
N ASP A 93 4.95 13.89 3.60
CA ASP A 93 4.29 13.15 4.68
C ASP A 93 3.40 11.99 4.18
N GLY A 94 3.45 11.66 2.88
CA GLY A 94 2.53 10.69 2.31
C GLY A 94 2.48 10.65 0.79
N CYS A 95 1.31 10.28 0.26
CA CYS A 95 1.02 10.33 -1.17
C CYS A 95 -0.47 10.49 -1.43
N THR A 96 -0.82 10.97 -2.62
CA THR A 96 -2.17 10.86 -3.18
C THR A 96 -2.19 9.86 -4.33
N PHE A 97 -3.32 9.15 -4.47
CA PHE A 97 -3.57 8.30 -5.63
C PHE A 97 -4.29 9.10 -6.71
N ALA A 98 -3.89 8.92 -7.96
CA ALA A 98 -4.50 9.58 -9.09
C ALA A 98 -5.96 9.13 -9.28
N LYS A 99 -6.77 10.02 -9.84
CA LYS A 99 -8.17 9.75 -10.14
C LYS A 99 -8.28 8.59 -11.11
N VAL A 100 -9.14 7.63 -10.80
CA VAL A 100 -9.51 6.54 -11.70
C VAL A 100 -11.00 6.66 -11.99
N THR A 101 -11.39 6.52 -13.26
CA THR A 101 -12.80 6.62 -13.67
C THR A 101 -13.21 5.35 -14.39
N GLU A 102 -14.14 4.60 -13.79
CA GLU A 102 -14.79 3.41 -14.36
C GLU A 102 -13.80 2.45 -15.06
N LYS A 103 -12.63 2.21 -14.45
CA LYS A 103 -11.67 1.27 -15.02
C LYS A 103 -12.24 -0.14 -14.92
N GLU A 104 -12.38 -0.80 -16.05
CA GLU A 104 -12.80 -2.20 -16.13
C GLU A 104 -11.70 -3.10 -15.55
N VAL A 105 -12.11 -4.02 -14.68
CA VAL A 105 -11.27 -5.01 -14.03
C VAL A 105 -11.97 -6.36 -14.13
N GLU A 106 -11.33 -7.31 -14.80
CA GLU A 106 -11.76 -8.71 -14.78
C GLU A 106 -11.46 -9.30 -13.41
N VAL A 107 -12.47 -9.93 -12.80
CA VAL A 107 -12.35 -10.55 -11.49
C VAL A 107 -12.98 -11.92 -11.51
N GLU A 108 -12.53 -12.77 -10.60
CA GLU A 108 -13.13 -14.06 -10.36
C GLU A 108 -13.59 -14.14 -8.91
N THR A 109 -14.74 -14.77 -8.69
CA THR A 109 -15.19 -15.10 -7.35
C THR A 109 -14.54 -16.40 -6.87
N LYS A 110 -14.54 -16.64 -5.55
CA LYS A 110 -13.96 -17.86 -4.96
C LYS A 110 -14.63 -19.15 -5.41
N ASN A 111 -15.82 -19.08 -6.01
CA ASN A 111 -16.53 -20.24 -6.56
C ASN A 111 -16.34 -20.43 -8.07
N GLY A 112 -15.48 -19.65 -8.72
CA GLY A 112 -15.14 -19.82 -10.14
C GLY A 112 -15.94 -18.96 -11.12
N LEU A 113 -16.84 -18.08 -10.66
CA LEU A 113 -17.54 -17.15 -11.57
C LEU A 113 -16.63 -15.97 -11.94
N SER A 114 -16.32 -15.83 -13.23
CA SER A 114 -15.64 -14.66 -13.82
C SER A 114 -16.64 -13.56 -14.19
N LEU A 115 -16.28 -12.31 -13.93
CA LEU A 115 -17.11 -11.14 -14.23
C LEU A 115 -16.24 -9.87 -14.34
N TYR A 116 -16.85 -8.76 -14.75
CA TYR A 116 -16.22 -7.45 -14.80
C TYR A 116 -16.77 -6.50 -13.73
N LEU A 117 -15.86 -5.79 -13.07
CA LEU A 117 -16.16 -4.65 -12.22
C LEU A 117 -15.63 -3.38 -12.88
N PHE A 118 -16.30 -2.26 -12.67
CA PHE A 118 -15.79 -0.95 -13.08
C PHE A 118 -15.47 -0.14 -11.83
N ILE A 119 -14.19 0.15 -11.62
CA ILE A 119 -13.69 0.75 -10.38
C ILE A 119 -13.25 2.19 -10.63
N SER A 120 -13.70 3.09 -9.77
CA SER A 120 -13.26 4.50 -9.73
C SER A 120 -12.60 4.82 -8.39
N LEU A 121 -11.65 5.76 -8.41
CA LEU A 121 -10.99 6.33 -7.24
C LEU A 121 -11.09 7.86 -7.27
N ASP A 122 -11.44 8.46 -6.13
CA ASP A 122 -11.44 9.91 -5.93
C ASP A 122 -10.05 10.36 -5.45
N ASP A 123 -9.37 11.22 -6.21
CA ASP A 123 -8.01 11.70 -5.94
C ASP A 123 -7.91 12.71 -4.79
N THR A 124 -9.03 13.30 -4.40
CA THR A 124 -9.08 14.22 -3.25
C THR A 124 -9.25 13.49 -1.92
N LYS A 125 -9.65 12.21 -1.96
CA LYS A 125 -9.97 11.39 -0.79
C LYS A 125 -9.22 10.07 -0.71
N SER A 126 -8.40 9.76 -1.72
CA SER A 126 -7.59 8.54 -1.78
C SER A 126 -6.12 8.88 -1.57
N TYR A 127 -5.57 8.55 -0.41
CA TYR A 127 -4.22 8.93 -0.02
C TYR A 127 -3.64 8.00 1.05
N VAL A 128 -2.32 8.06 1.20
CA VAL A 128 -1.60 7.52 2.36
C VAL A 128 -0.99 8.69 3.12
N LYS A 129 -1.17 8.73 4.44
CA LYS A 129 -0.54 9.72 5.33
C LYS A 129 -0.31 9.10 6.70
N ASP A 130 0.88 9.32 7.27
CA ASP A 130 1.26 8.79 8.60
C ASP A 130 1.05 7.27 8.74
N GLY A 131 1.35 6.50 7.68
CA GLY A 131 1.15 5.05 7.64
C GLY A 131 -0.32 4.61 7.62
N LYS A 132 -1.26 5.54 7.47
CA LYS A 132 -2.68 5.26 7.30
C LYS A 132 -3.09 5.48 5.87
N MET A 133 -3.95 4.62 5.37
CA MET A 133 -4.52 4.70 4.03
C MET A 133 -6.00 5.02 4.11
N TRP A 134 -6.43 5.91 3.22
CA TRP A 134 -7.82 6.15 2.88
C TRP A 134 -8.00 5.91 1.39
N LEU A 135 -9.07 5.19 1.02
CA LEU A 135 -9.49 5.07 -0.38
C LEU A 135 -11.00 5.35 -0.43
N ASP A 136 -11.39 6.26 -1.31
CA ASP A 136 -12.79 6.49 -1.66
C ASP A 136 -13.02 5.90 -3.05
N MET A 137 -13.72 4.77 -3.07
CA MET A 137 -13.93 3.93 -4.22
C MET A 137 -15.40 3.92 -4.62
N LYS A 138 -15.65 3.91 -5.92
CA LYS A 138 -16.96 3.57 -6.47
C LYS A 138 -16.80 2.36 -7.38
N ILE A 139 -17.45 1.26 -7.00
CA ILE A 139 -17.40 -0.02 -7.71
C ILE A 139 -18.75 -0.23 -8.36
N ARG A 140 -18.78 -0.36 -9.69
CA ARG A 140 -19.98 -0.75 -10.41
C ARG A 140 -19.91 -2.22 -10.80
N TYR A 141 -20.93 -2.96 -10.38
CA TYR A 141 -21.22 -4.32 -10.83
C TYR A 141 -22.55 -4.28 -11.57
N THR A 142 -22.54 -4.66 -12.85
CA THR A 142 -23.67 -4.47 -13.78
C THR A 142 -24.17 -3.02 -13.78
N THR A 143 -25.38 -2.76 -13.28
CA THR A 143 -26.00 -1.44 -13.14
C THR A 143 -25.93 -0.88 -11.70
N THR A 144 -25.42 -1.67 -10.75
CA THR A 144 -25.39 -1.31 -9.33
C THR A 144 -24.09 -0.62 -8.96
N TYR A 145 -24.20 0.54 -8.30
CA TYR A 145 -23.07 1.24 -7.70
C TYR A 145 -22.94 0.92 -6.21
N ILE A 146 -21.74 0.47 -5.85
CA ILE A 146 -21.29 0.21 -4.49
C ILE A 146 -20.28 1.30 -4.16
N TYR A 147 -20.70 2.27 -3.37
CA TYR A 147 -19.82 3.31 -2.85
C TYR A 147 -19.08 2.72 -1.65
N SER A 148 -17.77 2.90 -1.60
CA SER A 148 -16.93 2.23 -0.61
C SER A 148 -15.86 3.18 -0.06
N ILE A 149 -15.77 3.28 1.27
CA ILE A 149 -14.68 4.00 1.94
C ILE A 149 -13.84 2.98 2.70
N PHE A 150 -12.57 2.90 2.35
CA PHE A 150 -11.58 2.16 3.13
C PHE A 150 -10.82 3.11 4.06
N ASN A 151 -10.60 2.68 5.31
CA ASN A 151 -9.58 3.24 6.18
C ASN A 151 -8.76 2.12 6.83
N GLY A 152 -7.44 2.19 6.72
CA GLY A 152 -6.56 1.13 7.21
C GLY A 152 -5.20 1.65 7.65
N ASN A 153 -4.51 0.82 8.44
CA ASN A 153 -3.15 1.09 8.88
C ASN A 153 -2.19 0.15 8.16
N LYS A 154 -1.02 0.67 7.81
CA LYS A 154 0.08 -0.14 7.27
C LYS A 154 0.42 -1.22 8.27
N VAL A 155 0.41 -2.47 7.82
CA VAL A 155 0.82 -3.62 8.61
C VAL A 155 2.35 -3.56 8.71
N VAL A 156 2.84 -3.33 9.91
CA VAL A 156 4.28 -3.36 10.19
C VAL A 156 4.69 -4.81 10.47
N THR A 157 5.19 -5.49 9.45
CA THR A 157 5.83 -6.80 9.62
C THR A 157 7.31 -6.58 9.94
N GLY A 158 7.71 -6.59 11.22
CA GLY A 158 9.15 -6.57 11.53
C GLY A 158 9.62 -6.27 12.94
N ILE A 159 8.79 -5.81 13.88
CA ILE A 159 9.22 -5.56 15.26
C ILE A 159 8.09 -5.91 16.23
N ASP A 160 8.10 -7.14 16.76
CA ASP A 160 7.48 -7.37 18.05
C ASP A 160 8.24 -6.54 19.08
N LEU A 161 7.52 -5.75 19.88
CA LEU A 161 8.12 -5.11 21.04
C LEU A 161 8.73 -6.23 21.91
N PRO A 162 9.99 -6.09 22.34
CA PRO A 162 10.63 -7.08 23.19
C PRO A 162 9.77 -7.31 24.44
N VAL A 163 9.30 -8.54 24.60
CA VAL A 163 8.51 -8.95 25.76
C VAL A 163 9.40 -8.79 27.00
N ALA A 164 8.92 -8.06 28.00
CA ALA A 164 9.58 -8.02 29.29
C ALA A 164 9.47 -9.41 29.93
N SER A 165 10.56 -10.16 29.98
CA SER A 165 10.62 -11.41 30.73
C SER A 165 11.07 -11.13 32.16
N GLU A 166 10.36 -11.68 33.14
CA GLU A 166 10.83 -11.72 34.52
C GLU A 166 12.18 -12.45 34.58
N GLN A 167 13.15 -11.84 35.26
CA GLN A 167 14.53 -12.34 35.34
C GLN A 167 14.57 -13.64 36.15
N THR A 168 14.65 -14.79 35.49
CA THR A 168 15.05 -16.05 36.14
C THR A 168 16.56 -16.21 36.06
N LYS A 169 17.18 -16.73 37.12
CA LYS A 169 18.64 -16.84 37.32
C LYS A 169 19.42 -17.65 36.25
N ASP A 170 18.75 -18.31 35.30
CA ASP A 170 19.37 -19.27 34.38
C ASP A 170 19.25 -18.91 32.89
N MET A 171 18.84 -17.67 32.55
CA MET A 171 18.73 -17.24 31.15
C MET A 171 20.11 -16.93 30.53
N LYS A 172 20.36 -17.42 29.32
CA LYS A 172 21.55 -17.07 28.51
C LYS A 172 21.21 -15.89 27.59
N TYR A 173 21.95 -14.79 27.76
CA TYR A 173 21.79 -13.57 26.96
C TYR A 173 22.80 -13.52 25.84
N TYR A 174 22.38 -12.99 24.69
CA TYR A 174 23.25 -12.70 23.55
C TYR A 174 23.04 -11.25 23.09
N ASP A 175 24.09 -10.61 22.59
CA ASP A 175 23.94 -9.33 21.89
C ASP A 175 23.36 -9.53 20.47
N LEU A 176 23.08 -8.43 19.77
CA LEU A 176 22.50 -8.48 18.42
C LEU A 176 23.44 -9.10 17.37
N SER A 177 24.72 -9.27 17.71
CA SER A 177 25.71 -9.95 16.88
C SER A 177 25.82 -11.46 17.19
N GLY A 178 25.00 -11.96 18.13
CA GLY A 178 24.98 -13.38 18.52
C GLY A 178 26.07 -13.77 19.51
N ARG A 179 26.81 -12.81 20.09
CA ARG A 179 27.82 -13.11 21.12
C ARG A 179 27.16 -13.21 22.49
N ARG A 180 27.56 -14.22 23.27
CA ARG A 180 27.04 -14.45 24.62
C ARG A 180 27.46 -13.33 25.59
N VAL A 181 26.50 -12.78 26.31
CA VAL A 181 26.69 -11.75 27.33
C VAL A 181 26.45 -12.36 28.72
N VAL A 182 27.50 -12.37 29.55
CA VAL A 182 27.48 -13.02 30.88
C VAL A 182 26.85 -12.12 31.94
N LYS A 183 27.03 -10.81 31.83
CA LYS A 183 26.47 -9.79 32.74
C LYS A 183 25.74 -8.74 31.90
N PRO A 184 24.47 -8.99 31.54
CA PRO A 184 23.74 -8.05 30.71
C PRO A 184 23.36 -6.81 31.54
N HIS A 185 23.68 -5.63 31.02
CA HIS A 185 23.25 -4.32 31.56
C HIS A 185 21.99 -3.83 30.84
N LYS A 186 21.59 -2.57 31.05
CA LYS A 186 20.46 -1.96 30.32
C LYS A 186 20.70 -2.04 28.80
N GLY A 187 19.72 -2.51 28.05
CA GLY A 187 19.85 -2.67 26.60
C GLY A 187 18.99 -3.79 26.01
N ILE A 188 19.15 -4.00 24.70
CA ILE A 188 18.44 -5.04 23.94
C ILE A 188 19.32 -6.28 23.85
N TYR A 189 18.74 -7.44 24.15
CA TYR A 189 19.42 -8.75 24.07
C TYR A 189 18.54 -9.76 23.35
N ILE A 190 19.16 -10.86 22.92
CA ILE A 190 18.47 -12.05 22.44
C ILE A 190 18.50 -13.10 23.56
N VAL A 191 17.32 -13.63 23.90
CA VAL A 191 17.14 -14.76 24.82
C VAL A 191 16.16 -15.73 24.17
N ASN A 192 16.56 -17.00 24.03
CA ASN A 192 15.76 -18.05 23.36
C ASN A 192 15.24 -17.64 21.97
N GLY A 193 16.07 -16.95 21.18
CA GLY A 193 15.72 -16.47 19.83
C GLY A 193 14.80 -15.25 19.79
N LYS A 194 14.37 -14.71 20.94
CA LYS A 194 13.53 -13.51 21.03
C LYS A 194 14.33 -12.31 21.51
N LYS A 195 14.02 -11.14 20.96
CA LYS A 195 14.56 -9.86 21.46
C LYS A 195 13.87 -9.53 22.79
N ILE A 196 14.64 -9.14 23.79
CA ILE A 196 14.18 -8.69 25.11
C ILE A 196 14.88 -7.36 25.48
N ILE A 197 14.24 -6.54 26.32
CA ILE A 197 14.86 -5.33 26.89
C ILE A 197 15.09 -5.56 28.39
N ILE A 198 16.31 -5.30 28.83
CA ILE A 198 16.63 -5.12 30.24
C ILE A 198 16.60 -3.61 30.52
N ARG A 199 15.75 -3.19 31.46
CA ARG A 199 15.55 -1.78 31.85
C ARG A 199 16.42 -1.35 33.02
#